data_AF-A0A1Q6V072-F1
#
_entry.id   AF-A0A1Q6V072-F1
#
_cell.length_a   1.000
_cell.length_b   1.000
_cell.length_c   1.000
_cell.angle_alpha   90.00
_cell.angle_beta   90.00
_cell.angle_gamma   90.00
#
_symmetry.space_group_name_H-M   'P 1'
#
loop_
_entity.id
_entity.type
_entity.pdbx_description
1 polymer ?
#
loop_
_entity_poly.entity_id
_entity_poly.type
_entity_poly.pdbx_seq_one_letter_code
_entity_poly.pdbx_strand_id
1 'polypeptide(L)'
;MDRLKFYNIDDQYIEYLYQFDKKVPFNKNSKRPYIGIILEINGITYFAPMFSPKQQHSKYKANATHIRIGENLGMIKLNNMIPVNKENLK
;
A
#
# COMPACT_ATOMS: atom_id res chain seq x y z
N MET A 1 20.20 8.83 -1.18
CA MET A 1 18.91 8.44 -0.55
C MET A 1 17.99 8.01 -1.67
N ASP A 2 17.61 6.73 -1.67
CA ASP A 2 16.56 6.27 -2.57
C ASP A 2 15.25 6.99 -2.22
N ARG A 3 14.63 7.57 -3.24
CA ARG A 3 13.37 8.28 -3.10
C ARG A 3 12.23 7.27 -3.12
N LEU A 4 11.27 7.44 -2.23
CA LEU A 4 9.99 6.73 -2.32
C LEU A 4 9.33 7.08 -3.66
N LYS A 5 8.81 6.06 -4.34
CA LYS A 5 8.10 6.20 -5.62
C LYS A 5 6.69 5.63 -5.51
N PHE A 6 5.84 6.06 -6.41
CA PHE A 6 4.52 5.46 -6.63
C PHE A 6 4.64 4.27 -7.58
N TYR A 7 3.87 3.22 -7.30
CA TYR A 7 3.80 2.02 -8.10
C TYR A 7 2.34 1.60 -8.27
N ASN A 8 2.05 0.94 -9.39
CA ASN A 8 0.90 0.07 -9.49
C ASN A 8 1.37 -1.38 -9.36
N ILE A 9 0.50 -2.23 -8.85
CA ILE A 9 0.77 -3.67 -8.70
C ILE A 9 -0.20 -4.40 -9.61
N ASP A 10 0.23 -5.52 -10.18
CA ASP A 10 -0.63 -6.34 -11.01
C ASP A 10 -1.91 -6.80 -10.27
N ASP A 11 -3.06 -6.73 -10.97
CA ASP A 11 -4.35 -7.05 -10.38
C ASP A 11 -4.49 -8.55 -10.08
N GLN A 12 -3.94 -9.43 -10.93
CA GLN A 12 -3.96 -10.88 -10.71
C GLN A 12 -3.12 -11.24 -9.48
N TYR A 13 -2.00 -10.56 -9.27
CA TYR A 13 -1.19 -10.75 -8.07
C TYR A 13 -1.92 -10.30 -6.79
N ILE A 14 -2.66 -9.18 -6.83
CA ILE A 14 -3.50 -8.75 -5.70
C ILE A 14 -4.62 -9.75 -5.43
N GLU A 15 -5.28 -10.25 -6.47
CA GLU A 15 -6.31 -11.28 -6.34
C GLU A 15 -5.76 -12.57 -5.73
N TYR A 16 -4.57 -12.99 -6.17
CA TYR A 16 -3.83 -14.11 -5.58
C TYR A 16 -3.59 -13.90 -4.08
N LEU A 17 -2.97 -12.78 -3.67
CA LEU A 17 -2.72 -12.49 -2.25
C LEU A 17 -4.02 -12.42 -1.43
N TYR A 18 -5.09 -11.87 -2.01
CA TYR A 18 -6.40 -11.77 -1.36
C TYR A 18 -7.04 -13.14 -1.08
N GLN A 19 -6.65 -14.20 -1.79
CA GLN A 19 -7.11 -15.56 -1.47
C GLN A 19 -6.63 -15.99 -0.07
N PHE A 20 -5.44 -15.54 0.35
CA PHE A 20 -4.82 -15.91 1.63
C PHE A 20 -5.10 -14.90 2.76
N ASP A 21 -5.13 -13.61 2.47
CA ASP A 21 -5.45 -12.58 3.47
C ASP A 21 -6.46 -11.54 2.94
N LYS A 22 -7.65 -11.52 3.54
CA LYS A 22 -8.75 -10.60 3.20
C LYS A 22 -8.47 -9.13 3.57
N LYS A 23 -7.38 -8.85 4.29
CA LYS A 23 -6.92 -7.47 4.55
C LYS A 23 -6.16 -6.87 3.36
N VAL A 24 -5.75 -7.67 2.38
CA VAL A 24 -5.14 -7.14 1.15
C VAL A 24 -6.18 -6.29 0.40
N PRO A 25 -5.92 -5.00 0.12
CA PRO A 25 -6.92 -4.16 -0.52
C PRO A 25 -6.95 -4.38 -2.02
N PHE A 26 -8.15 -4.58 -2.57
CA PHE A 26 -8.35 -4.60 -4.02
C PHE A 26 -7.86 -3.32 -4.70
N ASN A 27 -7.28 -3.49 -5.89
CA ASN A 27 -6.66 -2.43 -6.69
C ASN A 27 -7.64 -1.53 -7.46
N LYS A 28 -8.94 -1.87 -7.48
CA LYS A 28 -9.97 -1.11 -8.22
C LYS A 28 -9.59 -0.91 -9.70
N ASN A 29 -9.24 -1.99 -10.38
CA ASN A 29 -8.77 -2.01 -11.77
C ASN A 29 -7.44 -1.26 -11.93
N SER A 30 -6.38 -1.69 -11.21
CA SER A 30 -5.05 -1.10 -11.25
C SER A 30 -4.95 0.41 -10.91
N LYS A 31 -5.95 0.97 -10.20
CA LYS A 31 -6.00 2.41 -9.85
C LYS A 31 -5.50 2.72 -8.45
N ARG A 32 -5.23 1.71 -7.63
CA ARG A 32 -4.73 1.92 -6.27
C ARG A 32 -3.21 2.12 -6.33
N PRO A 33 -2.71 3.31 -5.98
CA PRO A 33 -1.27 3.51 -5.90
C PRO A 33 -0.72 2.88 -4.63
N TYR A 34 0.48 2.33 -4.77
CA TYR A 34 1.32 1.88 -3.68
C TYR A 34 2.56 2.76 -3.59
N ILE A 35 3.13 2.85 -2.38
CA ILE A 35 4.43 3.47 -2.17
C ILE A 35 5.44 2.38 -1.80
N GLY A 36 6.65 2.50 -2.33
CA GLY A 36 7.76 1.63 -1.99
C GLY A 36 9.11 2.11 -2.53
N ILE A 37 10.19 1.38 -2.27
CA ILE A 37 10.26 0.24 -1.33
C ILE A 37 10.24 0.79 0.11
N ILE A 38 9.37 0.27 0.98
CA ILE A 38 9.24 0.77 2.37
C ILE A 38 10.06 -0.07 3.33
N LEU A 39 10.19 -1.37 3.03
CA LEU A 39 10.94 -2.33 3.83
C LEU A 39 11.41 -3.46 2.91
N GLU A 40 12.60 -3.99 3.19
CA GLU A 40 13.11 -5.21 2.57
C GLU A 40 13.46 -6.21 3.66
N ILE A 41 12.91 -7.41 3.59
CA ILE A 41 13.20 -8.51 4.51
C ILE A 41 13.54 -9.73 3.67
N ASN A 42 14.73 -10.31 3.89
CA ASN A 42 15.17 -11.51 3.18
C ASN A 42 15.08 -11.40 1.65
N GLY A 43 15.38 -10.23 1.09
CA GLY A 43 15.29 -9.96 -0.35
C GLY A 43 13.87 -9.72 -0.89
N ILE A 44 12.85 -9.72 -0.02
CA ILE A 44 11.46 -9.44 -0.38
C ILE A 44 11.14 -7.98 -0.06
N THR A 45 10.73 -7.24 -1.08
CA THR A 45 10.40 -5.83 -0.98
C THR A 45 8.92 -5.60 -0.67
N TYR A 46 8.63 -4.73 0.28
CA TYR A 46 7.28 -4.41 0.73
C TYR A 46 6.80 -3.03 0.26
N PHE A 47 5.52 -2.99 -0.10
CA PHE A 47 4.83 -1.82 -0.63
C PHE A 47 3.55 -1.58 0.15
N ALA A 48 3.29 -0.33 0.55
CA ALA A 48 2.07 0.01 1.28
C ALA A 48 1.03 0.67 0.38
N PRO A 49 -0.25 0.25 0.48
CA PRO A 49 -1.34 0.82 -0.28
C PRO A 49 -1.69 2.23 0.22
N MET A 50 -1.99 3.10 -0.73
CA MET A 50 -2.56 4.41 -0.45
C MET A 50 -4.08 4.40 -0.53
N PHE A 51 -4.68 5.29 0.25
CA PHE A 51 -6.11 5.52 0.31
C PHE A 51 -6.40 7.01 0.22
N SER A 52 -7.37 7.38 -0.61
CA SER A 52 -7.94 8.72 -0.64
C SER A 52 -8.46 9.14 0.75
N PRO A 53 -8.51 10.45 1.04
CA PRO A 53 -9.13 10.94 2.26
C PRO A 53 -10.57 10.44 2.39
N LYS A 54 -10.96 10.08 3.61
CA LYS A 54 -12.34 9.71 3.96
C LYS A 54 -12.69 10.42 5.26
N GLN A 55 -13.96 10.74 5.46
CA GLN A 55 -14.43 11.39 6.69
C GLN A 55 -14.01 10.62 7.96
N GLN A 56 -13.96 9.29 7.91
CA GLN A 56 -13.51 8.46 9.03
C GLN A 56 -12.01 8.62 9.35
N HIS A 57 -11.16 9.00 8.38
CA HIS A 57 -9.71 9.11 8.58
C HIS A 57 -9.34 10.28 9.50
N SER A 58 -10.16 11.35 9.55
CA SER A 58 -9.91 12.49 10.45
C SER A 58 -9.96 12.09 11.93
N LYS A 59 -10.70 11.03 12.25
CA LYS A 59 -10.84 10.48 13.61
C LYS A 59 -9.68 9.56 14.04
N TYR A 60 -8.81 9.14 13.11
CA TYR A 60 -7.75 8.19 13.41
C TYR A 60 -6.60 8.82 14.22
N LYS A 61 -6.33 8.32 15.41
CA LYS A 61 -5.17 8.77 16.19
C LYS A 61 -3.87 8.30 15.53
N ALA A 62 -2.85 9.15 15.54
CA ALA A 62 -1.53 8.79 15.04
C ALA A 62 -0.99 7.54 15.75
N ASN A 63 -0.48 6.58 14.97
CA ASN A 63 0.16 5.35 15.44
C ASN A 63 0.99 4.74 14.30
N ALA A 64 1.74 3.68 14.60
CA ALA A 64 2.69 3.06 13.67
C ALA A 64 2.05 2.31 12.48
N THR A 65 0.73 2.11 12.45
CA THR A 65 0.06 1.32 11.40
C THR A 65 -0.25 2.09 10.12
N HIS A 66 -0.11 3.41 10.14
CA HIS A 66 -0.51 4.28 9.04
C HIS A 66 0.18 5.65 9.10
N ILE A 67 0.24 6.31 7.94
CA ILE A 67 0.78 7.65 7.79
C ILE A 67 -0.28 8.53 7.11
N ARG A 68 -0.62 9.66 7.73
CA ARG A 68 -1.50 10.68 7.13
C ARG A 68 -0.69 11.51 6.12
N ILE A 69 -1.27 11.77 4.96
CA ILE A 69 -0.65 12.58 3.90
C ILE A 69 -1.33 13.94 3.88
N GLY A 70 -0.62 14.97 4.34
CA GLY A 70 -1.21 16.30 4.54
C GLY A 70 -2.48 16.26 5.39
N GLU A 71 -3.25 17.35 5.38
CA GLU A 71 -4.53 17.37 6.11
C GLU A 71 -5.63 16.59 5.37
N ASN A 72 -5.62 16.61 4.04
CA ASN A 72 -6.68 16.04 3.20
C ASN A 72 -6.18 15.35 1.91
N LEU A 73 -4.92 14.91 1.84
CA LEU A 73 -4.41 14.28 0.60
C LEU A 73 -4.53 12.75 0.64
N GLY A 74 -4.68 12.15 1.82
CA GLY A 74 -4.97 10.73 1.96
C GLY A 74 -4.19 10.08 3.08
N MET A 75 -3.97 8.77 2.94
CA MET A 75 -3.35 7.95 3.97
C MET A 75 -2.61 6.75 3.37
N ILE A 76 -1.43 6.45 3.90
CA ILE A 76 -0.68 5.23 3.64
C ILE A 76 -1.01 4.24 4.76
N LYS A 77 -1.41 3.00 4.42
CA LYS A 77 -1.69 1.96 5.43
C LYS A 77 -0.55 0.94 5.50
N LEU A 78 0.36 1.13 6.45
CA LEU A 78 1.53 0.27 6.65
C LEU A 78 1.14 -1.13 7.12
N ASN A 79 0.09 -1.26 7.94
CA ASN A 79 -0.43 -2.56 8.37
C ASN A 79 -1.12 -3.38 7.25
N ASN A 80 -1.30 -2.78 6.08
CA ASN A 80 -1.81 -3.45 4.88
C ASN A 80 -0.73 -3.53 3.79
N MET A 81 0.54 -3.33 4.13
CA MET A 81 1.63 -3.53 3.19
C MET A 81 1.71 -4.98 2.73
N ILE A 82 2.16 -5.18 1.50
CA ILE A 82 2.28 -6.50 0.89
C ILE A 82 3.68 -6.73 0.33
N PRO A 83 4.17 -7.98 0.36
CA PRO A 83 5.38 -8.34 -0.37
C PRO A 83 5.09 -8.31 -1.87
N VAL A 84 6.04 -7.82 -2.67
CA VAL A 84 5.89 -7.77 -4.13
C VAL A 84 7.22 -8.09 -4.80
N ASN A 85 7.19 -9.06 -5.71
CA ASN A 85 8.32 -9.35 -6.60
C ASN A 85 8.38 -8.30 -7.72
N LYS A 86 9.59 -8.02 -8.24
CA LYS A 86 9.80 -7.02 -9.31
C LYS A 86 8.94 -7.26 -10.55
N GLU A 87 8.67 -8.52 -10.89
CA GLU A 87 7.84 -8.91 -12.04
C GLU A 87 6.36 -8.50 -11.92
N ASN A 88 5.88 -8.26 -10.69
CA ASN A 88 4.49 -7.89 -10.42
C ASN A 88 4.29 -6.37 -10.27
N LEU A 89 5.35 -5.58 -10.44
CA LEU A 89 5.28 -4.11 -10.45
C LEU A 89 4.95 -3.61 -11.86
N LYS A 90 4.03 -2.65 -11.94
CA LYS A 90 3.65 -1.92 -13.16
C LYS A 90 4.07 -0.47 -13.09
#